data_AF-A0A945ALV8-F1
#
_entry.id   AF-A0A945ALV8-F1
#
_cell.length_a   1.000
_cell.length_b   1.000
_cell.length_c   1.000
_cell.angle_alpha   90.00
_cell.angle_beta   90.00
_cell.angle_gamma   90.00
#
_symmetry.space_group_name_H-M   'P 1'
#
loop_
_entity.id
_entity.type
_entity.pdbx_description
1 polymer ?
#
loop_
_entity_poly.entity_id
_entity_poly.type
_entity_poly.pdbx_seq_one_letter_code
_entity_poly.pdbx_strand_id
1 'polypeptide(L)' 'MNTFNHLTQEERFYIYTQLKQGVSKNQIAITLGRHKSTIGREITRNTDQCGYRYKQAENSQTTPY' A
#
# COMPACT_ATOMS: atom_id res chain seq x y z
N MET A 1 1.81 3.64 24.85
CA MET A 1 1.22 4.34 23.69
C MET A 1 2.17 4.15 22.51
N ASN A 2 1.91 3.18 21.65
CA ASN A 2 2.79 2.95 20.49
C ASN A 2 2.51 4.06 19.47
N THR A 3 3.43 5.00 19.34
CA THR A 3 3.49 6.00 18.28
C THR A 3 3.75 5.28 16.96
N PHE A 4 2.72 4.68 16.40
CA PHE A 4 2.76 4.21 15.02
C PHE A 4 2.84 5.46 14.15
N ASN A 5 4.06 5.91 13.83
CA ASN A 5 4.27 6.92 12.80
C ASN A 5 3.83 6.32 11.47
N HIS A 6 2.53 6.48 11.18
CA HIS A 6 1.94 6.16 9.90
C HIS A 6 2.82 6.77 8.82
N LEU A 7 3.16 5.97 7.80
CA LEU A 7 3.87 6.49 6.66
C LEU A 7 3.05 7.64 6.07
N THR A 8 3.71 8.72 5.67
CA THR A 8 3.03 9.81 4.98
C THR A 8 2.63 9.37 3.58
N GLN A 9 1.75 10.13 2.92
CA GLN A 9 1.38 9.85 1.53
C GLN A 9 2.59 9.93 0.59
N GLU A 10 3.52 10.83 0.84
CA GLU A 10 4.77 10.96 0.08
C GLU A 10 5.67 9.73 0.28
N GLU A 11 5.83 9.26 1.51
CA GLU A 11 6.60 8.04 1.80
C GLU A 11 5.98 6.81 1.09
N ARG A 12 4.65 6.69 1.10
CA ARG A 12 3.93 5.64 0.36
C ARG A 12 4.18 5.72 -1.16
N PHE A 13 4.11 6.92 -1.73
CA PHE A 13 4.35 7.14 -3.15
C PHE A 13 5.81 6.82 -3.54
N TYR A 14 6.76 7.22 -2.70
CA TYR A 14 8.17 6.88 -2.87
C TYR A 14 8.39 5.36 -2.84
N ILE A 15 7.81 4.65 -1.87
CA ILE A 15 7.88 3.18 -1.79
C ILE A 15 7.33 2.55 -3.08
N TYR A 16 6.16 3.00 -3.57
CA TYR A 16 5.56 2.50 -4.80
C TYR A 16 6.46 2.69 -6.04
N THR A 17 6.99 3.91 -6.22
CA THR A 17 7.86 4.22 -7.37
C THR A 17 9.15 3.42 -7.36
N GLN A 18 9.79 3.27 -6.19
CA GLN A 18 11.00 2.49 -6.03
C GLN A 18 10.76 0.99 -6.24
N LEU A 19 9.64 0.44 -5.75
CA LEU A 19 9.27 -0.95 -6.04
C LEU A 19 9.03 -1.19 -7.53
N LYS A 20 8.40 -0.23 -8.23
CA LYS A 20 8.21 -0.30 -9.68
C LYS A 20 9.54 -0.27 -10.45
N GLN A 21 10.55 0.40 -9.91
CA GLN A 21 11.92 0.41 -10.44
C GLN A 21 12.71 -0.87 -10.11
N GLY A 22 12.14 -1.81 -9.34
CA GLY A 22 12.82 -3.04 -8.93
C GLY A 22 13.79 -2.86 -7.76
N VAL A 23 13.72 -1.72 -7.06
CA VAL A 23 14.59 -1.44 -5.91
C VAL A 23 14.19 -2.32 -4.72
N SER A 24 15.18 -2.83 -4.00
CA SER A 24 14.94 -3.68 -2.84
C SER A 24 14.29 -2.90 -1.70
N LYS A 25 13.39 -3.57 -0.96
CA LYS A 25 12.73 -3.00 0.23
C LYS A 25 13.72 -2.52 1.29
N ASN A 26 14.90 -3.15 1.35
CA ASN A 26 15.94 -2.81 2.31
C ASN A 26 16.59 -1.46 1.96
N GLN A 27 16.84 -1.20 0.67
CA GLN A 27 17.37 0.07 0.21
C GLN A 27 16.38 1.21 0.47
N ILE A 28 15.10 0.99 0.18
CA ILE A 28 14.02 1.97 0.43
C ILE A 28 13.92 2.30 1.92
N ALA A 29 14.05 1.30 2.79
CA ALA A 29 14.03 1.47 4.24
C ALA A 29 15.20 2.33 4.73
N ILE A 30 16.40 2.12 4.20
CA ILE A 30 17.59 2.93 4.50
C ILE A 30 17.36 4.38 4.06
N THR A 31 16.88 4.59 2.83
CA THR A 31 16.66 5.95 2.30
C THR A 31 15.61 6.73 3.08
N LEU A 32 14.53 6.06 3.51
CA LEU A 32 13.48 6.68 4.33
C LEU A 32 13.82 6.76 5.82
N GLY A 33 14.93 6.16 6.27
CA GLY A 33 15.26 6.04 7.69
C GLY A 33 14.21 5.25 8.49
N ARG A 34 13.50 4.32 7.83
CA ARG A 34 12.44 3.51 8.44
C ARG A 34 12.88 2.06 8.61
N HIS A 35 12.23 1.35 9.53
CA HIS A 35 12.51 -0.07 9.71
C HIS A 35 11.94 -0.91 8.56
N LYS A 36 12.70 -1.91 8.10
CA LYS A 36 12.29 -2.83 7.01
C LYS A 36 10.94 -3.50 7.27
N SER A 37 10.60 -3.81 8.52
CA SER A 37 9.30 -4.42 8.86
C SER A 37 8.13 -3.46 8.70
N THR A 38 8.36 -2.15 8.86
CA THR A 38 7.33 -1.12 8.61
C THR A 38 7.01 -1.05 7.13
N ILE A 39 8.05 -1.00 6.28
CA ILE A 39 7.91 -1.03 4.82
C ILE A 39 7.27 -2.35 4.37
N GLY A 40 7.70 -3.48 4.92
CA GLY A 40 7.11 -4.79 4.62
C GLY A 40 5.62 -4.88 4.94
N ARG A 41 5.21 -4.42 6.14
CA ARG A 41 3.80 -4.37 6.54
C ARG A 41 2.98 -3.43 5.65
N GLU A 42 3.53 -2.28 5.29
CA GLU A 42 2.87 -1.34 4.38
C GLU A 42 2.67 -1.95 3.00
N ILE A 43 3.70 -2.63 2.48
CA ILE A 43 3.61 -3.33 1.21
C ILE A 43 2.54 -4.41 1.32
N THR A 44 2.59 -5.29 2.32
CA THR A 44 1.58 -6.34 2.48
C THR A 44 0.15 -5.77 2.53
N ARG A 45 -0.09 -4.70 3.31
CA ARG A 45 -1.40 -4.03 3.36
C ARG A 45 -1.85 -3.47 2.00
N ASN A 46 -0.93 -2.94 1.21
CA ASN A 46 -1.23 -2.43 -0.14
C ASN A 46 -1.12 -3.51 -1.23
N THR A 47 -0.70 -4.72 -0.89
CA THR A 47 -0.55 -5.85 -1.82
C THR A 47 -1.67 -6.88 -1.65
N ASP A 48 -2.58 -6.66 -0.69
CA ASP A 48 -3.80 -7.45 -0.61
C ASP A 48 -4.73 -7.10 -1.78
N GLN A 49 -4.74 -8.04 -2.75
CA GLN A 49 -5.86 -8.43 -3.62
C GLN A 49 -5.90 -7.86 -5.05
N CYS A 50 -5.30 -8.65 -5.95
CA CYS A 50 -5.82 -8.98 -7.28
C CYS A 50 -5.84 -7.88 -8.36
N GLY A 51 -5.39 -8.24 -9.56
CA GLY A 51 -5.57 -7.42 -10.75
C GLY A 51 -6.99 -6.84 -10.86
N TYR A 52 -7.04 -5.55 -11.15
CA TYR A 52 -8.23 -4.72 -11.32
C TYR A 52 -9.41 -5.47 -11.99
N ARG A 53 -10.52 -5.65 -11.25
CA ARG A 53 -11.80 -6.15 -11.78
C ARG A 53 -12.88 -5.08 -11.67
N TYR A 54 -13.10 -4.33 -12.75
CA TYR A 54 -14.11 -3.25 -12.80
C TYR A 54 -15.57 -3.72 -13.00
N LYS A 55 -15.83 -5.03 -13.19
CA LYS A 55 -17.11 -5.56 -13.68
C LYS A 55 -18.02 -6.24 -12.65
N GLN A 56 -17.85 -6.02 -11.35
CA GLN A 56 -18.78 -6.60 -10.37
C GLN A 56 -19.16 -5.59 -9.28
N ALA A 57 -20.05 -4.66 -9.65
CA ALA A 57 -21.05 -4.09 -8.74
C ALA A 57 -22.22 -3.48 -9.55
N GLU A 58 -22.58 -4.10 -10.67
CA GLU A 58 -23.84 -3.81 -11.37
C GLU A 58 -24.68 -5.08 -11.31
N ASN A 59 -25.36 -5.27 -10.17
CA ASN A 59 -26.68 -5.85 -10.16
C ASN A 59 -27.32 -5.73 -8.78
N SER A 60 -28.52 -5.15 -8.81
CA SER A 60 -29.59 -5.38 -7.84
C SER A 60 -29.48 -4.66 -6.51
N GLN A 61 -29.84 -3.37 -6.50
CA GLN A 61 -30.80 -2.88 -5.51
C GLN A 61 -31.85 -2.03 -6.24
N THR A 62 -32.84 -2.74 -6.76
CA THR A 62 -34.17 -2.22 -7.10
C THR A 62 -34.81 -1.64 -5.82
N THR A 63 -35.08 -0.34 -5.87
CA THR A 63 -36.16 0.49 -5.27
C THR A 63 -37.31 -0.21 -4.49
N PRO A 64 -38.21 0.53 -3.82
CA PRO A 64 -38.07 1.40 -2.63
C PRO A 64 -39.13 1.02 -1.55
N TYR A 65 -38.81 1.12 -0.26
CA TYR A 65 -39.81 1.32 0.81
C TYR A 65 -39.18 2.09 1.97
#